data_AF-A0AAQ3ESL3-F1
#
_entry.id   AF-A0AAQ3ESL3-F1
#
_cell.length_a   1.000
_cell.length_b   1.000
_cell.length_c   1.000
_cell.angle_alpha   90.00
_cell.angle_beta   90.00
_cell.angle_gamma   90.00
#
_symmetry.space_group_name_H-M   'P 1'
#
loop_
_entity.id
_entity.type
_entity.pdbx_description
1 polymer ?
#
loop_
_entity_poly.entity_id
_entity_poly.type
_entity_poly.pdbx_seq_one_letter_code
_entity_poly.pdbx_strand_id
1 'polypeptide(L)'
;MNHTDNPIISAVICKLNAQQEKGLAKYGQPVQVSAYDLRGWLQHALEETLDHAVYLEAAIQTLVHTSEKVEISEAQALAICEGIKCYEAQGLKRGERLYKLFVFEHCRVKRGDTKPWEGIFQALNDMSSIDFRNAIFDGYVVKEGAE
;
A
#
# COMPACT_ATOMS: atom_id res chain seq x y z
N MET A 1 20.80 33.69 -5.78
CA MET A 1 21.17 32.27 -5.62
C MET A 1 21.33 31.69 -7.00
N ASN A 2 22.51 31.15 -7.32
CA ASN A 2 22.69 30.42 -8.57
C ASN A 2 21.95 29.09 -8.45
N HIS A 3 21.31 28.61 -9.52
CA HIS A 3 20.55 27.36 -9.50
C HIS A 3 21.44 26.13 -9.19
N THR A 4 22.76 26.26 -9.36
CA THR A 4 23.79 25.29 -8.99
C THR A 4 24.05 25.15 -7.49
N ASP A 5 23.57 26.07 -6.63
CA ASP A 5 23.72 25.98 -5.17
C ASP A 5 22.54 25.23 -4.49
N ASN A 6 21.55 24.78 -5.26
CA ASN A 6 20.42 24.04 -4.70
C ASN A 6 20.82 22.57 -4.46
N PRO A 7 20.83 22.09 -3.21
CA PRO A 7 21.26 20.73 -2.89
C PRO A 7 20.41 19.64 -3.56
N ILE A 8 19.14 19.92 -3.86
CA ILE A 8 18.26 18.99 -4.60
C ILE A 8 18.72 18.88 -6.06
N ILE A 9 19.04 20.00 -6.70
CA ILE A 9 19.52 20.04 -8.09
C ILE A 9 20.87 19.33 -8.18
N SER A 10 21.79 19.60 -7.27
CA SER A 10 23.09 18.93 -7.21
C SER A 10 22.96 17.41 -7.03
N ALA A 11 22.03 16.95 -6.19
CA ALA A 11 21.77 15.52 -6.02
C ALA A 11 21.24 14.85 -7.29
N VAL A 12 20.36 15.54 -8.05
CA VAL A 12 19.86 15.04 -9.34
C VAL A 12 21.01 14.95 -10.37
N ILE A 13 21.86 15.98 -10.44
CA ILE A 13 23.03 15.98 -11.33
C ILE A 13 23.98 14.83 -11.00
N CYS A 14 24.26 14.59 -9.71
CA CYS A 14 25.08 13.44 -9.30
C CYS A 14 24.49 12.10 -9.75
N LYS A 15 23.16 11.92 -9.65
CA LYS A 15 22.48 10.71 -10.13
C LYS A 15 22.60 10.56 -11.65
N LEU A 16 22.45 11.65 -12.41
CA LEU A 16 22.64 11.62 -13.86
C LEU A 16 24.05 11.20 -14.26
N ASN A 17 25.07 11.76 -13.60
CA ASN A 17 26.47 11.41 -13.87
C ASN A 17 26.75 9.94 -13.54
N ALA A 18 26.31 9.45 -12.38
CA ALA A 18 26.46 8.05 -12.01
C ALA A 18 25.78 7.09 -12.99
N GLN A 19 24.62 7.48 -13.54
CA GLN A 19 23.94 6.69 -14.58
C GLN A 19 24.72 6.67 -15.90
N GLN A 20 25.33 7.80 -16.30
CA GLN A 20 26.19 7.87 -17.49
C GLN A 20 27.43 6.99 -17.34
N GLU A 21 28.06 6.97 -16.16
CA GLU A 21 29.22 6.11 -15.88
C GLU A 21 28.86 4.62 -16.00
N LYS A 22 27.69 4.20 -15.48
CA LYS A 22 27.19 2.82 -15.65
C LYS A 22 26.95 2.49 -17.12
N GLY A 23 26.33 3.41 -17.87
CA GLY A 23 26.11 3.25 -19.31
C GLY A 23 27.43 3.12 -20.07
N LEU A 24 28.41 3.98 -19.77
CA LEU A 24 29.74 3.96 -20.37
C LEU A 24 30.48 2.65 -20.06
N ALA A 25 30.41 2.16 -18.82
CA ALA A 25 31.00 0.87 -18.45
C ALA A 25 30.33 -0.31 -19.19
N LYS A 26 29.01 -0.26 -19.41
CA LYS A 26 28.25 -1.32 -20.09
C LYS A 26 28.44 -1.32 -21.61
N TYR A 27 28.44 -0.15 -22.23
CA TYR A 27 28.41 0.00 -23.69
C TYR A 27 29.73 0.48 -24.30
N GLY A 28 30.72 0.86 -23.48
CA GLY A 28 32.04 1.32 -23.91
C GLY A 28 32.09 2.70 -24.57
N GLN A 29 30.95 3.36 -24.71
CA GLN A 29 30.81 4.66 -25.37
C GLN A 29 29.70 5.51 -24.70
N PRO A 30 29.85 6.84 -24.68
CA PRO A 30 28.82 7.73 -24.16
C PRO A 30 27.59 7.74 -25.06
N VAL A 31 26.45 8.16 -24.52
CA VAL A 31 25.24 8.38 -25.31
C VAL A 31 25.50 9.48 -26.34
N GLN A 32 25.35 9.15 -27.62
CA GLN A 32 25.46 10.11 -28.72
C GLN A 32 24.07 10.39 -29.28
N VAL A 33 23.76 11.66 -29.57
CA VAL A 33 22.49 12.06 -30.20
C VAL A 33 22.24 11.38 -31.56
N SER A 34 23.30 10.96 -32.26
CA SER A 34 23.26 10.21 -33.52
C SER A 34 23.08 8.70 -33.34
N ALA A 35 22.97 8.18 -32.12
CA ALA A 35 22.83 6.75 -31.87
C ALA A 35 21.55 6.17 -32.49
N TYR A 36 20.50 6.98 -32.59
CA TYR A 36 19.24 6.64 -33.24
C TYR A 36 18.70 7.80 -34.08
N ASP A 37 17.86 7.48 -35.06
CA ASP A 37 16.95 8.47 -35.65
C ASP A 37 15.81 8.79 -34.66
N LEU A 38 14.98 9.79 -34.97
CA LEU A 38 13.88 10.20 -34.07
C LEU A 38 12.96 9.02 -33.71
N ARG A 39 12.67 8.14 -34.68
CA ARG A 39 11.82 6.97 -34.45
C ARG A 39 12.48 5.99 -33.47
N GLY A 40 13.76 5.71 -33.62
CA GLY A 40 14.51 4.84 -32.72
C GLY A 40 14.60 5.42 -31.30
N TRP A 41 14.80 6.73 -31.16
CA TRP A 41 14.73 7.38 -29.84
C TRP A 41 13.37 7.24 -29.17
N LEU A 42 12.29 7.46 -29.92
CA LEU A 42 10.93 7.33 -29.39
C LEU A 42 10.59 5.87 -29.04
N GLN A 43 11.01 4.92 -29.88
CA GLN A 43 10.81 3.49 -29.63
C GLN A 43 11.55 3.03 -28.36
N HIS A 44 12.82 3.44 -28.21
CA HIS A 44 13.60 3.09 -27.02
C HIS A 44 13.02 3.72 -25.75
N ALA A 45 12.55 4.98 -25.82
CA ALA A 45 11.87 5.62 -24.70
C ALA A 45 10.56 4.90 -24.30
N LEU A 46 9.81 4.39 -25.28
CA LEU A 46 8.61 3.59 -25.03
C LEU A 46 8.95 2.27 -24.32
N GLU A 47 9.99 1.58 -24.77
CA GLU A 47 10.46 0.32 -24.16
C GLU A 47 10.87 0.52 -22.69
N GLU A 48 11.69 1.54 -22.39
CA GLU A 48 12.09 1.86 -21.02
C GLU A 48 10.89 2.27 -20.13
N THR A 49 9.87 2.90 -20.72
CA THR A 49 8.63 3.23 -20.00
C THR A 49 7.82 1.96 -19.67
N LEU A 50 7.77 0.99 -20.57
CA LEU A 50 7.12 -0.30 -20.34
C LEU A 50 7.84 -1.10 -19.24
N ASP A 51 9.17 -1.13 -19.26
CA ASP A 51 9.96 -1.75 -18.18
C ASP A 51 9.66 -1.11 -16.82
N HIS A 52 9.57 0.22 -16.78
CA HIS A 52 9.15 0.94 -15.57
C HIS A 52 7.72 0.56 -15.13
N ALA A 53 6.78 0.46 -16.07
CA ALA A 53 5.41 0.04 -15.77
C ALA A 53 5.34 -1.37 -15.16
N VAL A 54 6.17 -2.31 -15.65
CA VAL A 54 6.28 -3.66 -15.07
C VAL A 54 6.78 -3.61 -13.63
N TYR A 55 7.79 -2.79 -13.33
CA TYR A 55 8.26 -2.63 -11.94
C TYR A 55 7.19 -2.04 -11.01
N LEU A 56 6.42 -1.06 -11.49
CA LEU A 56 5.31 -0.50 -10.73
C LEU A 56 4.22 -1.53 -10.46
N GLU A 57 3.80 -2.30 -11.47
CA GLU A 57 2.80 -3.36 -11.32
C GLU A 57 3.29 -4.44 -10.33
N ALA A 58 4.55 -4.87 -10.43
CA ALA A 58 5.14 -5.81 -9.49
C ALA A 58 5.14 -5.27 -8.05
N ALA A 59 5.47 -3.99 -7.86
CA ALA A 59 5.43 -3.34 -6.55
C ALA A 59 4.00 -3.25 -5.99
N ILE A 60 3.01 -2.91 -6.82
CA ILE A 60 1.59 -2.87 -6.44
C ILE A 60 1.11 -4.27 -6.01
N GLN A 61 1.39 -5.30 -6.82
CA GLN A 61 1.01 -6.67 -6.48
C GLN A 61 1.70 -7.16 -5.20
N THR A 62 2.96 -6.78 -5.00
CA THR A 62 3.68 -7.08 -3.76
C THR A 62 3.04 -6.39 -2.56
N LEU A 63 2.69 -5.10 -2.66
CA LEU A 63 2.01 -4.36 -1.58
C LEU A 63 0.64 -4.96 -1.23
N VAL A 64 -0.10 -5.47 -2.22
CA VAL A 64 -1.34 -6.23 -1.98
C VAL A 64 -1.06 -7.52 -1.20
N HIS A 65 0.11 -8.13 -1.40
CA HIS A 65 0.51 -9.36 -0.73
C HIS A 65 1.14 -9.13 0.66
N THR A 66 1.84 -8.02 0.87
CA THR A 66 2.46 -7.62 2.15
C THR A 66 1.53 -6.78 3.02
N SER A 67 0.21 -7.05 3.01
CA SER A 67 -0.62 -6.63 4.15
C SER A 67 -0.19 -7.44 5.36
N GLU A 68 0.84 -6.96 6.06
CA GLU A 68 1.25 -7.49 7.36
C GLU A 68 0.00 -7.57 8.23
N LYS A 69 -0.23 -8.74 8.82
CA LYS A 69 -1.38 -8.95 9.69
C LYS A 69 -1.36 -7.88 10.78
N VAL A 70 -2.43 -7.10 10.85
CA VAL A 70 -2.53 -5.98 11.78
C VAL A 70 -2.42 -6.54 13.20
N GLU A 71 -1.58 -5.91 14.01
CA GLU A 71 -1.51 -6.24 15.43
C GLU A 71 -2.66 -5.52 16.16
N ILE A 72 -3.56 -6.28 16.77
CA ILE A 72 -4.74 -5.76 17.48
C ILE A 72 -4.75 -6.20 18.94
N SER A 73 -5.50 -5.51 19.79
CA SER A 73 -5.66 -5.90 21.19
C SER A 73 -6.61 -7.09 21.34
N GLU A 74 -6.54 -7.79 22.48
CA GLU A 74 -7.48 -8.88 22.81
C GLU A 74 -8.93 -8.41 22.77
N ALA A 75 -9.22 -7.20 23.26
CA ALA A 75 -10.56 -6.62 23.21
C ALA A 75 -11.05 -6.41 21.78
N GLN A 76 -10.17 -5.97 20.87
CA GLN A 76 -10.49 -5.81 19.45
C GLN A 76 -10.70 -7.16 18.76
N ALA A 77 -9.87 -8.16 19.07
CA ALA A 77 -10.02 -9.51 18.54
C ALA A 77 -11.34 -10.15 19.00
N LEU A 78 -11.70 -9.99 20.28
CA LEU A 78 -12.98 -10.44 20.83
C LEU A 78 -14.14 -9.75 20.12
N ALA A 79 -14.08 -8.42 19.97
CA ALA A 79 -15.12 -7.66 19.29
C ALA A 79 -15.32 -8.09 17.82
N ILE A 80 -14.23 -8.35 17.09
CA ILE A 80 -14.29 -8.87 15.72
C ILE A 80 -14.97 -10.25 15.70
N CYS A 81 -14.53 -11.17 16.57
CA CYS A 81 -15.07 -12.52 16.66
C CYS A 81 -16.57 -12.51 16.98
N GLU A 82 -16.99 -11.76 17.98
CA GLU A 82 -18.40 -11.64 18.36
C GLU A 82 -19.23 -10.95 17.28
N GLY A 83 -18.67 -9.94 16.60
CA GLY A 83 -19.33 -9.28 15.48
C GLY A 83 -19.64 -10.24 14.35
N ILE A 84 -18.67 -11.08 13.97
CA ILE A 84 -18.88 -12.12 12.96
C ILE A 84 -19.97 -13.10 13.40
N LYS A 85 -19.95 -13.56 14.66
CA LYS A 85 -21.01 -14.45 15.20
C LYS A 85 -22.39 -13.79 15.17
N CYS A 86 -22.49 -12.49 15.47
CA CYS A 86 -23.75 -11.74 15.39
C CYS A 86 -24.32 -11.74 13.97
N TYR A 87 -23.49 -11.54 12.95
CA TYR A 87 -23.93 -11.61 11.54
C TYR A 87 -24.26 -13.04 11.11
N GLU A 88 -23.50 -14.05 11.58
CA GLU A 88 -23.80 -15.46 11.34
C GLU A 88 -25.17 -15.85 11.92
N ALA A 89 -25.49 -15.40 13.14
CA ALA A 89 -26.78 -15.61 13.78
C ALA A 89 -27.94 -14.93 13.03
N GLN A 90 -27.67 -13.86 12.29
CA GLN A 90 -28.64 -13.20 11.40
C GLN A 90 -28.80 -13.92 10.05
N GLY A 91 -28.14 -15.05 9.85
CA GLY A 91 -28.24 -15.89 8.66
C GLY A 91 -27.24 -15.54 7.55
N LEU A 92 -26.27 -14.66 7.80
CA LEU A 92 -25.20 -14.41 6.82
C LEU A 92 -24.15 -15.51 6.92
N LYS A 93 -23.78 -16.09 5.77
CA LYS A 93 -22.63 -17.00 5.70
C LYS A 93 -21.33 -16.22 5.89
N ARG A 94 -20.41 -16.79 6.66
CA ARG A 94 -19.04 -16.27 6.79
C ARG A 94 -18.37 -16.16 5.43
N GLY A 95 -17.81 -15.00 5.15
CA GLY A 95 -17.13 -14.70 3.90
C GLY A 95 -17.34 -13.26 3.44
N GLU A 96 -17.00 -13.00 2.19
CA GLU A 96 -16.85 -11.65 1.62
C GLU A 96 -18.06 -10.73 1.86
N ARG A 97 -19.28 -11.24 1.71
CA ARG A 97 -20.50 -10.44 1.92
C ARG A 97 -20.64 -9.94 3.36
N LEU A 98 -20.39 -10.82 4.33
CA LEU A 98 -20.42 -10.47 5.75
C LEU A 98 -19.31 -9.46 6.07
N TYR A 99 -18.10 -9.72 5.59
CA TYR A 99 -16.93 -8.87 5.81
C TYR A 99 -17.13 -7.47 5.26
N LYS A 100 -17.65 -7.34 4.03
CA LYS A 100 -17.98 -6.04 3.42
C LYS A 100 -19.00 -5.26 4.25
N LEU A 101 -20.05 -5.92 4.76
CA LEU A 101 -21.06 -5.27 5.59
C LEU A 101 -20.48 -4.81 6.92
N PHE A 102 -19.68 -5.64 7.59
CA PHE A 102 -19.09 -5.29 8.87
C PHE A 102 -18.12 -4.11 8.76
N VAL A 103 -17.26 -4.11 7.74
CA VAL A 103 -16.36 -2.99 7.43
C VAL A 103 -17.15 -1.74 7.04
N PHE A 104 -18.25 -1.87 6.31
CA PHE A 104 -19.11 -0.74 5.95
C PHE A 104 -19.72 -0.07 7.19
N GLU A 105 -20.24 -0.85 8.14
CA GLU A 105 -20.79 -0.32 9.40
C GLU A 105 -19.71 0.38 10.23
N HIS A 106 -18.50 -0.18 10.32
CA HIS A 106 -17.37 0.48 10.96
C HIS A 106 -17.05 1.85 10.31
N CYS A 107 -17.02 1.90 8.98
CA CYS A 107 -16.80 3.14 8.23
C CYS A 107 -17.90 4.19 8.47
N ARG A 108 -19.16 3.78 8.68
CA ARG A 108 -20.25 4.70 9.07
C ARG A 108 -19.99 5.30 10.45
N VAL A 109 -19.59 4.46 11.41
CA VAL A 109 -19.23 4.93 12.76
C VAL A 109 -18.06 5.91 12.72
N LYS A 110 -16.98 5.58 11.99
CA LYS A 110 -15.80 6.47 11.89
C LYS A 110 -16.09 7.82 11.23
N ARG A 111 -17.06 7.86 10.31
CA ARG A 111 -17.52 9.12 9.67
C ARG A 111 -18.50 9.91 10.54
N GLY A 112 -19.00 9.33 11.63
CA GLY A 112 -20.04 9.93 12.47
C GLY A 112 -21.46 9.81 11.89
N ASP A 113 -21.66 8.97 10.87
CA ASP A 113 -22.98 8.72 10.27
C ASP A 113 -23.89 7.92 11.22
N THR A 114 -23.28 7.19 12.15
CA THR A 114 -23.94 6.33 13.14
C THR A 114 -23.28 6.50 14.50
N LYS A 115 -24.00 6.17 15.58
CA LYS A 115 -23.46 6.23 16.93
C LYS A 115 -22.23 5.33 17.08
N PRO A 116 -21.22 5.71 17.88
CA PRO A 116 -20.13 4.84 18.27
C PRO A 116 -20.64 3.52 18.84
N TRP A 117 -19.87 2.45 18.62
CA TRP A 117 -20.21 1.16 19.18
C TRP A 117 -19.98 1.13 20.69
N GLU A 118 -20.82 0.39 21.40
CA GLU A 118 -20.81 0.30 22.86
C GLU A 118 -20.52 -1.14 23.31
N GLY A 119 -20.21 -1.31 24.60
CA GLY A 119 -19.96 -2.61 25.22
C GLY A 119 -18.76 -3.31 24.58
N ILE A 120 -18.92 -4.58 24.22
CA ILE A 120 -17.85 -5.41 23.64
C ILE A 120 -17.25 -4.83 22.35
N PHE A 121 -18.02 -4.02 21.62
CA PHE A 121 -17.61 -3.45 20.34
C PHE A 121 -16.91 -2.09 20.47
N GLN A 122 -16.89 -1.51 21.67
CA GLN A 122 -16.30 -0.19 21.93
C GLN A 122 -14.83 -0.11 21.48
N ALA A 123 -14.07 -1.21 21.67
CA ALA A 123 -12.65 -1.29 21.32
C ALA A 123 -12.36 -1.10 19.82
N LEU A 124 -13.36 -1.27 18.96
CA LEU A 124 -13.23 -1.09 17.50
C LEU A 124 -13.39 0.37 17.08
N ASN A 125 -13.97 1.24 17.92
CA ASN A 125 -14.09 2.67 17.60
C ASN A 125 -12.73 3.35 17.44
N ASP A 126 -11.74 2.88 18.21
CA ASP A 126 -10.37 3.40 18.20
C ASP A 126 -9.54 2.86 17.02
N MET A 127 -9.99 1.77 16.41
CA MET A 127 -9.33 1.18 15.23
C MET A 127 -9.55 2.06 13.99
N SER A 128 -8.55 2.13 13.11
CA SER A 128 -8.71 2.80 11.81
C SER A 128 -9.52 1.92 10.86
N SER A 129 -10.20 2.53 9.88
CA SER A 129 -10.98 1.76 8.89
C SER A 129 -10.10 0.86 8.04
N ILE A 130 -8.83 1.25 7.82
CA ILE A 130 -7.86 0.46 7.07
C ILE A 130 -7.45 -0.76 7.90
N ASP A 131 -7.09 -0.57 9.16
CA ASP A 131 -6.68 -1.65 10.05
C ASP A 131 -7.82 -2.64 10.29
N PHE A 132 -9.05 -2.14 10.48
CA PHE A 132 -10.22 -2.99 10.65
C PHE A 132 -10.52 -3.80 9.39
N ARG A 133 -10.43 -3.19 8.21
CA ARG A 133 -10.57 -3.89 6.93
C ARG A 133 -9.53 -5.00 6.81
N ASN A 134 -8.26 -4.68 7.03
CA ASN A 134 -7.18 -5.65 6.88
C ASN A 134 -7.32 -6.78 7.91
N ALA A 135 -7.69 -6.48 9.16
CA ALA A 135 -7.96 -7.50 10.18
C ALA A 135 -9.10 -8.47 9.77
N ILE A 136 -10.15 -7.96 9.12
CA ILE A 136 -11.29 -8.78 8.67
C ILE A 136 -10.96 -9.61 7.42
N PHE A 137 -10.24 -9.04 6.44
CA PHE A 137 -9.99 -9.68 5.14
C PHE A 137 -8.72 -10.54 5.12
N ASP A 138 -7.65 -10.03 5.73
CA ASP A 138 -6.29 -10.58 5.64
C ASP A 138 -5.85 -11.24 6.96
N GLY A 139 -6.65 -11.05 8.02
CA GLY A 139 -6.39 -11.56 9.37
C GLY A 139 -5.55 -10.61 10.22
N TYR A 140 -5.32 -11.00 11.47
CA TYR A 140 -4.64 -10.17 12.47
C TYR A 140 -3.75 -11.01 13.38
N VAL A 141 -2.87 -10.35 14.12
CA VAL A 141 -2.09 -10.91 15.24
C VAL A 141 -2.57 -10.22 16.51
N VAL A 142 -2.73 -10.97 17.60
CA VAL A 142 -3.12 -10.39 18.89
C VAL A 142 -1.86 -10.01 19.66
N LYS A 143 -1.75 -8.76 20.12
CA LYS A 143 -0.68 -8.37 21.05
C LYS A 143 -0.95 -9.04 22.40
N GLU A 144 -0.15 -10.04 22.75
CA GLU A 144 -0.11 -10.55 24.11
C GLU A 144 0.34 -9.40 25.02
N GLY A 145 -0.47 -9.08 26.02
CA GLY A 145 -0.11 -8.09 27.02
C GLY A 145 1.17 -8.53 27.72
N ALA A 146 2.19 -7.67 27.73
CA ALA A 146 3.27 -7.81 28.69
C ALA A 146 2.64 -7.78 30.10
N GLU A 147 2.73 -8.90 30.81
CA GLU A 147 2.43 -9.01 32.25
C GLU A 147 3.25 -8.00 33.07
#